data_AF-A0AAQ0J6M3-F1
#
_entry.id   AF-A0AAQ0J6M3-F1
#
_cell.length_a   1.000
_cell.length_b   1.000
_cell.length_c   1.000
_cell.angle_alpha   90.00
_cell.angle_beta   90.00
_cell.angle_gamma   90.00
#
_symmetry.space_group_name_H-M   'P 1'
#
loop_
_entity.id
_entity.type
_entity.pdbx_description
1 polymer ?
#
loop_
_entity_poly.entity_id
_entity_poly.type
_entity_poly.pdbx_seq_one_letter_code
_entity_poly.pdbx_strand_id
1 'polypeptide(L)' 'MSHLSEVTARVDAAIEEGVITHMNELLIELSDDAELSREERYTQQQRLRTAISHHGKQHKEELDAREEQLTKGGTIL' A
#
# COMPACT_ATOMS: atom_id res chain seq x y z
N MET A 1 -7.62 -16.19 18.13
CA MET A 1 -8.18 -15.09 17.33
C MET A 1 -8.73 -15.71 16.04
N SER A 2 -9.61 -15.07 15.28
CA SER A 2 -10.04 -15.63 14.00
C SER A 2 -8.97 -15.35 12.94
N HIS A 3 -8.79 -16.26 11.99
CA HIS A 3 -7.84 -16.05 10.87
C HIS A 3 -8.07 -14.71 10.16
N LEU A 4 -9.34 -14.35 9.94
CA LEU A 4 -9.72 -13.03 9.42
C LEU A 4 -9.17 -11.85 10.23
N SER A 5 -9.19 -11.93 11.56
CA SER A 5 -8.69 -10.85 12.41
C SER A 5 -7.17 -10.70 12.33
N GLU A 6 -6.44 -11.80 12.17
CA GLU A 6 -4.98 -11.82 11.99
C GLU A 6 -4.61 -11.23 10.63
N VAL A 7 -5.29 -11.66 9.57
CA VAL A 7 -5.16 -11.09 8.23
C VAL A 7 -5.46 -9.60 8.22
N THR A 8 -6.53 -9.17 8.89
CA THR A 8 -6.93 -7.75 8.96
C THR A 8 -5.84 -6.92 9.61
N ALA A 9 -5.31 -7.36 10.76
CA ALA A 9 -4.22 -6.66 11.44
C ALA A 9 -2.96 -6.56 10.56
N ARG A 10 -2.65 -7.61 9.81
CA ARG A 10 -1.52 -7.62 8.88
C ARG A 10 -1.70 -6.69 7.69
N VAL A 11 -2.92 -6.63 7.13
CA VAL A 11 -3.27 -5.67 6.07
C VAL A 11 -3.16 -4.24 6.58
N ASP A 12 -3.66 -3.98 7.79
CA ASP A 12 -3.58 -2.65 8.40
C ASP A 12 -2.13 -2.21 8.61
N ALA A 13 -1.28 -3.11 9.13
CA ALA A 13 0.14 -2.84 9.30
C ALA A 13 0.85 -2.55 7.96
N ALA A 14 0.56 -3.31 6.90
CA ALA A 14 1.16 -3.09 5.58
C ALA A 14 0.71 -1.75 4.95
N ILE A 15 -0.54 -1.34 5.21
CA ILE A 15 -1.05 -0.04 4.78
C ILE A 15 -0.39 1.10 5.57
N GLU A 16 -0.21 0.93 6.88
CA GLU A 16 0.44 1.92 7.75
C GLU A 16 1.93 2.09 7.40
N GLU A 17 2.63 1.01 7.06
CA GLU A 17 4.01 1.05 6.61
C GLU A 17 4.17 1.77 5.26
N GLY A 18 3.13 1.77 4.42
CA GLY A 18 3.09 2.46 3.13
C GLY A 18 3.97 1.83 2.05
N VAL A 19 4.62 0.70 2.31
CA VAL A 19 5.53 0.05 1.36
C VAL A 19 4.74 -0.73 0.31
N ILE A 20 4.70 -0.23 -0.93
CA ILE A 20 3.98 -0.85 -2.06
C ILE A 20 4.43 -2.29 -2.30
N THR A 21 5.72 -2.60 -2.15
CA THR A 21 6.24 -3.97 -2.30
C THR A 21 5.58 -4.93 -1.31
N HIS A 22 5.54 -4.59 -0.02
CA HIS A 22 4.91 -5.42 1.01
C HIS A 22 3.40 -5.56 0.79
N MET A 23 2.72 -4.49 0.37
CA MET A 23 1.29 -4.56 0.03
C MET A 23 1.02 -5.50 -1.16
N ASN A 24 1.90 -5.52 -2.18
CA ASN A 24 1.78 -6.41 -3.33
C ASN A 24 2.08 -7.87 -2.99
N GLU A 25 3.09 -8.13 -2.14
CA GLU A 25 3.38 -9.47 -1.62
C GLU A 25 2.16 -10.00 -0.84
N LEU A 26 1.55 -9.16 0.01
CA LEU A 26 0.36 -9.53 0.76
C LEU A 26 -0.86 -9.80 -0.14
N LEU A 27 -1.01 -9.08 -1.25
CA LEU A 27 -2.05 -9.37 -2.25
C LEU A 27 -1.92 -10.77 -2.86
N ILE A 28 -0.68 -11.21 -3.13
CA ILE A 28 -0.39 -12.54 -3.67
C ILE A 28 -0.71 -13.59 -2.59
N GLU A 29 -0.22 -13.42 -1.38
CA GLU A 29 -0.48 -14.35 -0.28
C GLU A 29 -1.98 -14.52 0.02
N LEU A 30 -2.72 -13.41 0.05
CA LEU A 30 -4.18 -13.47 0.22
C LEU A 30 -4.86 -14.20 -0.94
N SER A 31 -4.30 -14.15 -2.15
CA SER A 31 -4.86 -14.86 -3.29
C SER A 31 -4.78 -16.39 -3.12
N ASP A 32 -3.79 -16.89 -2.39
CA ASP A 32 -3.58 -18.32 -2.13
C ASP A 32 -4.18 -18.82 -0.80
N ASP A 33 -4.65 -17.90 0.04
CA ASP A 33 -5.19 -18.20 1.37
C ASP A 33 -6.50 -19.00 1.31
N ALA A 34 -6.46 -20.31 1.53
CA ALA A 34 -7.67 -21.16 1.47
C ALA A 34 -8.58 -21.06 2.70
N GLU A 35 -8.12 -20.42 3.79
CA GLU A 35 -8.86 -20.32 5.06
C GLU A 35 -9.86 -19.16 5.04
N LEU A 36 -9.60 -18.12 4.23
CA LEU A 36 -10.55 -17.02 4.01
C LEU A 36 -11.62 -17.38 2.97
N SER A 37 -12.86 -17.00 3.28
CA SER A 37 -13.92 -17.00 2.28
C SER A 37 -13.57 -16.05 1.11
N ARG A 38 -14.19 -16.29 -0.04
CA ARG A 38 -13.99 -15.45 -1.23
C ARG A 38 -14.31 -13.98 -0.96
N GLU A 39 -15.33 -13.69 -0.18
CA GLU A 39 -15.77 -12.33 0.14
C GLU A 39 -14.79 -11.62 1.08
N GLU A 40 -14.33 -12.30 2.14
CA GLU A 40 -13.34 -11.76 3.07
C GLU A 40 -12.02 -11.46 2.35
N ARG A 41 -11.54 -12.41 1.55
CA ARG A 41 -10.35 -12.24 0.72
C ARG A 41 -10.47 -11.04 -0.21
N TYR A 42 -11.58 -10.96 -0.95
CA TYR A 42 -11.83 -9.85 -1.86
C TYR A 42 -11.84 -8.50 -1.12
N THR A 43 -12.47 -8.45 0.05
CA THR A 43 -12.52 -7.23 0.88
C THR A 43 -11.11 -6.78 1.27
N GLN A 44 -10.29 -7.68 1.80
CA GLN A 44 -8.92 -7.35 2.21
C GLN A 44 -8.03 -6.96 1.02
N GLN A 45 -8.15 -7.67 -0.10
CA GLN A 45 -7.45 -7.32 -1.33
C GLN A 45 -7.85 -5.95 -1.87
N GLN A 46 -9.13 -5.61 -1.82
CA GLN A 46 -9.62 -4.31 -2.29
C GLN A 46 -9.09 -3.16 -1.43
N ARG A 47 -8.95 -3.36 -0.11
CA ARG A 47 -8.31 -2.40 0.80
C ARG A 47 -6.86 -2.12 0.38
N LEU A 48 -6.06 -3.17 0.17
CA LEU A 48 -4.67 -3.04 -0.30
C LEU A 48 -4.58 -2.32 -1.66
N ARG A 49 -5.42 -2.69 -2.63
CA ARG A 49 -5.44 -2.03 -3.95
C ARG A 49 -5.76 -0.53 -3.85
N THR A 50 -6.65 -0.17 -2.93
CA THR A 50 -7.02 1.23 -2.69
C THR A 50 -5.84 1.99 -2.07
N ALA A 51 -5.21 1.41 -1.05
CA ALA A 51 -4.02 1.98 -0.41
C ALA A 51 -2.85 2.16 -1.39
N ILE A 52 -2.55 1.16 -2.22
CA ILE A 52 -1.51 1.23 -3.25
C ILE A 52 -1.80 2.37 -4.25
N SER A 53 -3.05 2.48 -4.71
CA SER A 53 -3.46 3.54 -5.65
C SER A 53 -3.32 4.94 -5.04
N HIS A 54 -3.65 5.10 -3.76
CA HIS A 54 -3.49 6.35 -3.04
C HIS A 54 -2.00 6.69 -2.81
N HIS A 55 -1.19 5.71 -2.43
CA HIS A 55 0.25 5.88 -2.22
C HIS A 55 0.99 6.22 -3.52
N GLY A 56 0.63 5.61 -4.65
CA GLY A 56 1.20 5.93 -5.96
C GLY A 56 0.93 7.38 -6.39
N LYS A 57 -0.19 7.97 -5.96
CA LYS A 57 -0.50 9.39 -6.21
C LYS A 57 0.31 10.30 -5.28
N GLN A 58 0.38 9.98 -3.98
CA GLN A 58 1.14 10.76 -3.00
C GLN A 58 2.65 10.79 -3.30
N HIS A 59 3.25 9.65 -3.66
CA HIS A 59 4.68 9.63 -3.99
C HIS A 59 5.00 10.42 -5.25
N LYS A 60 4.12 10.40 -6.25
CA LYS A 60 4.27 11.24 -7.44
C LYS A 60 4.19 12.73 -7.09
N GLU A 61 3.22 13.12 -6.26
CA GLU A 61 3.07 14.50 -5.79
C GLU A 61 4.26 14.97 -4.92
N GLU A 62 4.82 14.11 -4.06
CA GLU A 62 5.99 14.43 -3.25
C GLU A 62 7.29 14.53 -4.07
N LEU A 63 7.47 13.69 -5.07
CA LEU A 63 8.59 13.77 -6.00
C LEU A 63 8.50 15.03 -6.87
N ASP A 64 7.32 15.31 -7.42
CA ASP A 64 7.07 16.52 -8.22
C ASP A 64 7.31 17.79 -7.37
N ALA A 65 6.85 17.79 -6.10
CA ALA A 65 7.09 18.89 -5.17
C ALA A 65 8.59 19.07 -4.81
N ARG A 66 9.35 17.97 -4.72
CA ARG A 66 10.81 18.02 -4.52
C ARG A 66 11.54 18.53 -5.76
N GLU A 67 11.15 18.10 -6.96
CA GLU A 67 11.72 18.60 -8.22
C GLU A 67 11.46 20.11 -8.40
N GLU A 68 10.26 20.58 -8.07
CA GLU A 68 9.94 22.02 -8.09
C GLU A 68 10.78 22.84 -7.10
N GLN A 69 11.09 22.31 -5.91
CA GLN A 69 11.96 22.99 -4.95
C GLN A 69 13.41 23.07 -5.43
N LEU A 70 13.93 22.01 -6.06
CA LEU A 70 15.30 21.98 -6.58
C LEU A 70 15.47 22.90 -7.80
N THR A 71 14.46 23.02 -8.65
CA THR A 71 14.49 23.91 -9.83
C THR A 71 14.29 25.39 -9.51
N LYS A 72 13.72 25.73 -8.34
CA LYS A 72 13.56 27.12 -7.87
C LYS A 72 14.71 27.60 -6.97
N GLY A 73 15.50 26.71 -6.36
CA GLY A 73 16.54 27.04 -5.38
C GLY A 73 18.01 26.89 -5.82
N GLY A 74 18.30 26.39 -7.02
CA GLY A 74 19.67 26.08 -7.45
C GLY A 74 20.45 27.29 -7.97
N THR A 75 20.99 28.13 -7.10
CA THR A 75 22.23 28.86 -7.44
C THR A 75 23.35 27.83 -7.45
N ILE A 76 23.78 27.44 -8.65
CA ILE A 76 25.02 26.69 -8.85
C ILE A 76 26.16 27.67 -8.53
N LEU A 77 26.86 27.45 -7.41
CA LEU A 77 28.20 27.98 -7.14
C LEU A 77 29.19 26.82 -7.14
#